data_AF-A0A353YZY5-F1
#
_entry.id   AF-A0A353YZY5-F1
#
_cell.length_a   1.000
_cell.length_b   1.000
_cell.length_c   1.000
_cell.angle_alpha   90.00
_cell.angle_beta   90.00
_cell.angle_gamma   90.00
#
_symmetry.space_group_name_H-M   'P 1'
#
loop_
_entity.id
_entity.type
_entity.pdbx_description
1 polymer ?
#
loop_
_entity_poly.entity_id
_entity_poly.type
_entity_poly.pdbx_seq_one_letter_code
_entity_poly.pdbx_strand_id
1 'polypeptide(L)'
;DYYYQNLLASSDDEMKEYLSGIDFEEAGIRNSVELVNYLFATASENNISTSELIYVLETAQNKKEGNLYKFKESLASGATGDLKMAIEDIDFKNNSVDTYEAFINQLISQSKTANYSPYEVYELLLDMLGIEKVEELAEAMTEKSSSEIDSLLGATNMQQFSKPVELVQFLISQSPYFDYTESEINNLLLRMLLEKGIDTYIQDEESLQSKKLIRKRRLITTIVLVNALLLVLLFIFWRRKKKNQNE
;
A
#
# COMPACT_ATOMS: atom_id res chain seq x y z
N ASP A 1 14.87 -4.38 8.12
CA ASP A 1 16.17 -3.85 7.68
C ASP A 1 15.96 -3.02 6.41
N TYR A 2 16.42 -1.76 6.42
CA TYR A 2 16.32 -0.87 5.26
C TYR A 2 17.09 -1.40 4.04
N TYR A 3 18.18 -2.13 4.24
CA TYR A 3 18.93 -2.75 3.15
C TYR A 3 18.06 -3.77 2.39
N TYR A 4 17.35 -4.64 3.12
CA TYR A 4 16.42 -5.60 2.53
C TYR A 4 15.26 -4.93 1.78
N GLN A 5 14.66 -3.90 2.38
CA GLN A 5 13.60 -3.11 1.72
C GLN A 5 14.09 -2.52 0.39
N ASN A 6 15.34 -2.06 0.35
CA ASN A 6 15.93 -1.51 -0.85
C ASN A 6 16.33 -2.58 -1.88
N LEU A 7 16.66 -3.80 -1.44
CA LEU A 7 16.81 -4.96 -2.32
C LEU A 7 15.48 -5.31 -2.99
N LEU A 8 14.40 -5.43 -2.23
CA LEU A 8 13.05 -5.68 -2.78
C LEU A 8 12.67 -4.61 -3.83
N ALA A 9 12.88 -3.33 -3.51
CA ALA A 9 12.58 -2.22 -4.42
C ALA A 9 13.39 -2.25 -5.73
N SER A 10 14.58 -2.87 -5.73
CA SER A 10 15.50 -2.88 -6.86
C SER A 10 15.45 -4.16 -7.69
N SER A 11 14.76 -5.18 -7.18
CA SER A 11 14.71 -6.51 -7.75
C SER A 11 13.63 -6.63 -8.83
N ASP A 12 13.87 -7.50 -9.81
CA ASP A 12 12.83 -7.95 -10.72
C ASP A 12 11.88 -8.93 -10.02
N ASP A 13 10.91 -9.47 -10.75
CA ASP A 13 9.85 -10.29 -10.16
C ASP A 13 10.38 -11.63 -9.62
N GLU A 14 11.34 -12.28 -10.30
CA GLU A 14 11.94 -13.54 -9.85
C GLU A 14 12.77 -13.35 -8.57
N MET A 15 13.63 -12.33 -8.54
CA MET A 15 14.41 -12.02 -7.34
C MET A 15 13.52 -11.52 -6.20
N LYS A 16 12.44 -10.78 -6.48
CA LYS A 16 11.45 -10.39 -5.45
C LYS A 16 10.75 -11.60 -4.87
N GLU A 17 10.28 -12.53 -5.69
CA GLU A 17 9.64 -13.76 -5.23
C GLU A 17 10.57 -14.54 -4.30
N TYR A 18 11.83 -14.70 -4.72
CA TYR A 18 12.86 -15.31 -3.90
C TYR A 18 13.09 -14.57 -2.57
N LEU A 19 13.29 -13.25 -2.60
CA LEU A 19 13.52 -12.43 -1.41
C LEU A 19 12.31 -12.41 -0.46
N SER A 20 11.09 -12.49 -0.99
CA SER A 20 9.85 -12.47 -0.21
C SER A 20 9.63 -13.79 0.53
N GLY A 21 10.09 -14.91 -0.06
CA GLY A 21 9.98 -16.24 0.53
C GLY A 21 11.00 -16.55 1.63
N ILE A 22 11.92 -15.64 1.94
CA ILE A 22 12.90 -15.85 3.01
C ILE A 22 12.23 -15.67 4.37
N ASP A 23 12.22 -16.73 5.17
CA ASP A 23 11.98 -16.67 6.61
C ASP A 23 13.29 -16.28 7.32
N PHE A 24 13.34 -15.06 7.85
CA PHE A 24 14.55 -14.51 8.46
C PHE A 24 14.87 -15.19 9.80
N GLU A 25 13.85 -15.63 10.53
CA GLU A 25 14.03 -16.28 11.83
C GLU A 25 14.53 -17.71 11.64
N GLU A 26 13.88 -18.48 10.76
CA GLU A 26 14.30 -19.84 10.42
C GLU A 26 15.70 -19.87 9.80
N ALA A 27 16.02 -18.90 8.93
CA ALA A 27 17.34 -18.77 8.32
C ALA A 27 18.41 -18.19 9.27
N GLY A 28 18.02 -17.71 10.45
CA GLY A 28 18.94 -17.09 11.41
C GLY A 28 19.56 -15.78 10.93
N ILE A 29 18.85 -15.03 10.08
CA ILE A 29 19.29 -13.76 9.49
C ILE A 29 18.87 -12.59 10.38
N ARG A 30 19.83 -11.90 10.95
CA ARG A 30 19.62 -10.77 11.89
C ARG A 30 20.13 -9.45 11.37
N ASN A 31 20.94 -9.46 10.31
CA ASN A 31 21.51 -8.26 9.72
C ASN A 31 21.81 -8.43 8.23
N SER A 32 22.14 -7.33 7.57
CA SER A 32 22.45 -7.28 6.13
C SER A 32 23.63 -8.16 5.73
N VAL A 33 24.65 -8.35 6.58
CA VAL A 33 25.80 -9.23 6.27
C VAL A 33 25.35 -10.69 6.24
N GLU A 34 24.55 -11.10 7.22
CA GLU A 34 23.97 -12.44 7.27
C GLU A 34 23.00 -12.68 6.11
N LEU A 35 22.19 -11.67 5.74
CA LEU A 35 21.33 -11.75 4.56
C LEU A 35 22.16 -11.95 3.30
N VAL A 36 23.21 -11.17 3.08
CA VAL A 36 24.07 -11.31 1.90
C VAL A 36 24.72 -12.69 1.85
N ASN A 37 25.26 -13.16 2.98
CA ASN A 37 25.85 -14.49 3.06
C ASN A 37 24.84 -15.59 2.76
N TYR A 38 23.62 -15.47 3.29
CA TYR A 38 22.52 -16.39 2.99
C TYR A 38 22.21 -16.39 1.50
N LEU A 39 21.99 -15.22 0.89
CA LEU A 39 21.70 -15.09 -0.53
C LEU A 39 22.77 -15.75 -1.41
N PHE A 40 24.06 -15.58 -1.09
CA PHE A 40 25.14 -16.26 -1.82
C PHE A 40 25.16 -17.78 -1.62
N ALA A 41 24.76 -18.27 -0.44
CA ALA A 41 24.74 -19.69 -0.14
C ALA A 41 23.59 -20.43 -0.84
N THR A 42 22.44 -19.77 -1.03
CA THR A 42 21.20 -20.40 -1.54
C THR A 42 20.80 -19.95 -2.95
N ALA A 43 21.49 -18.98 -3.56
CA ALA A 43 21.16 -18.47 -4.90
C ALA A 43 21.09 -19.57 -5.98
N SER A 44 22.06 -20.49 -6.02
CA SER A 44 22.08 -21.54 -7.04
C SER A 44 20.92 -22.54 -6.92
N GLU A 45 20.40 -22.73 -5.70
CA GLU A 45 19.24 -23.60 -5.44
C GLU A 45 17.94 -22.97 -5.97
N ASN A 46 17.93 -21.65 -6.14
CA ASN A 46 16.80 -20.86 -6.62
C ASN A 46 17.00 -20.38 -8.07
N ASN A 47 17.90 -21.01 -8.83
CA ASN A 47 18.23 -20.66 -10.22
C ASN A 47 18.80 -19.25 -10.44
N ILE A 48 19.19 -18.56 -9.37
CA ILE A 48 19.79 -17.22 -9.44
C ILE A 48 21.30 -17.36 -9.65
N SER A 49 21.80 -16.72 -10.70
CA SER A 49 23.25 -16.72 -10.96
C SER A 49 23.99 -15.79 -9.99
N THR A 50 25.24 -16.12 -9.64
CA THR A 50 26.07 -15.25 -8.79
C THR A 50 26.23 -13.84 -9.39
N SER A 51 26.34 -13.74 -10.72
CA SER A 51 26.43 -12.45 -11.44
C SER A 51 25.16 -11.60 -11.29
N GLU A 52 24.00 -12.24 -11.34
CA GLU A 52 22.70 -11.58 -11.17
C GLU A 52 22.50 -11.13 -9.73
N LEU A 53 22.83 -11.98 -8.75
CA LEU A 53 22.81 -11.59 -7.35
C LEU A 53 23.73 -10.37 -7.10
N ILE A 54 24.97 -10.38 -7.59
CA ILE A 54 25.88 -9.23 -7.48
C ILE A 54 25.26 -7.99 -8.11
N TYR A 55 24.69 -8.10 -9.30
CA TYR A 55 24.03 -6.99 -9.98
C TYR A 55 22.88 -6.40 -9.15
N VAL A 56 22.04 -7.23 -8.54
CA VAL A 56 20.94 -6.77 -7.68
C VAL A 56 21.47 -6.08 -6.41
N LEU A 57 22.48 -6.67 -5.75
CA LEU A 57 23.10 -6.10 -4.55
C LEU A 57 23.71 -4.72 -4.84
N GLU A 58 24.45 -4.59 -5.95
CA GLU A 58 25.02 -3.32 -6.39
C GLU A 58 23.94 -2.31 -6.80
N THR A 59 22.91 -2.76 -7.50
CA THR A 59 21.80 -1.91 -7.94
C THR A 59 21.05 -1.35 -6.74
N ALA A 60 20.75 -2.18 -5.74
CA ALA A 60 20.13 -1.73 -4.51
C ALA A 60 21.01 -0.68 -3.83
N GLN A 61 22.28 -0.97 -3.61
CA GLN A 61 23.19 -0.02 -2.95
C GLN A 61 23.26 1.34 -3.69
N ASN A 62 23.35 1.31 -5.01
CA ASN A 62 23.51 2.52 -5.84
C ASN A 62 22.20 3.30 -6.03
N LYS A 63 21.04 2.63 -5.96
CA LYS A 63 19.72 3.25 -6.16
C LYS A 63 18.98 3.56 -4.87
N LYS A 64 19.63 3.43 -3.69
CA LYS A 64 19.06 3.75 -2.37
C LYS A 64 18.19 5.01 -2.36
N GLU A 65 18.79 6.16 -2.72
CA GLU A 65 18.09 7.45 -2.75
C GLU A 65 17.00 7.46 -3.84
N GLY A 66 17.30 6.96 -5.03
CA GLY A 66 16.35 6.92 -6.15
C GLY A 66 15.09 6.11 -5.84
N ASN A 67 15.21 4.96 -5.16
CA ASN A 67 14.06 4.14 -4.77
C ASN A 67 13.22 4.82 -3.69
N LEU A 68 13.85 5.55 -2.77
CA LEU A 68 13.11 6.35 -1.79
C LEU A 68 12.30 7.48 -2.45
N TYR A 69 12.85 8.15 -3.48
CA TYR A 69 12.10 9.12 -4.28
C TYR A 69 10.96 8.48 -5.08
N LYS A 70 11.19 7.31 -5.70
CA LYS A 70 10.09 6.57 -6.36
C LYS A 70 8.97 6.21 -5.39
N PHE A 71 9.32 5.82 -4.17
CA PHE A 71 8.34 5.53 -3.12
C PHE A 71 7.55 6.79 -2.72
N LYS A 72 8.22 7.95 -2.58
CA LYS A 72 7.56 9.26 -2.40
C LYS A 72 6.57 9.56 -3.51
N GLU A 73 6.98 9.41 -4.76
CA GLU A 73 6.14 9.66 -5.93
C GLU A 73 4.90 8.75 -5.92
N SER A 74 5.09 7.47 -5.57
CA SER A 74 4.00 6.50 -5.50
C SER A 74 3.01 6.80 -4.38
N LEU A 75 3.50 7.20 -3.20
CA LEU A 75 2.65 7.69 -2.11
C LEU A 75 1.89 8.96 -2.52
N ALA A 76 2.56 9.92 -3.17
CA ALA A 76 1.92 11.18 -3.62
C ALA A 76 0.86 10.94 -4.70
N SER A 77 1.07 9.93 -5.54
CA SER A 77 0.12 9.46 -6.56
C SER A 77 -1.14 8.88 -5.91
N GLY A 78 -1.00 8.04 -4.87
CA GLY A 78 -2.14 7.48 -4.13
C GLY A 78 -2.84 8.46 -3.17
N ALA A 79 -2.11 9.45 -2.66
CA ALA A 79 -2.62 10.40 -1.66
C ALA A 79 -3.55 11.46 -2.25
N THR A 80 -4.34 12.08 -1.37
CA THR A 80 -5.17 13.26 -1.71
C THR A 80 -5.07 14.34 -0.64
N GLY A 81 -5.57 15.54 -0.93
CA GLY A 81 -5.71 16.62 0.05
C GLY A 81 -4.39 17.05 0.71
N ASP A 82 -4.45 17.30 2.03
CA ASP A 82 -3.32 17.79 2.83
C ASP A 82 -2.19 16.75 2.96
N LEU A 83 -2.53 15.45 3.00
CA LEU A 83 -1.52 14.38 3.02
C LEU A 83 -0.68 14.38 1.74
N LYS A 84 -1.30 14.56 0.57
CA LYS A 84 -0.57 14.65 -0.71
C LYS A 84 0.41 15.82 -0.71
N MET A 85 -0.04 17.01 -0.30
CA MET A 85 0.83 18.19 -0.21
C MET A 85 2.00 17.94 0.73
N ALA A 86 1.74 17.35 1.91
CA ALA A 86 2.78 17.00 2.86
C ALA A 86 3.80 16.01 2.28
N ILE A 87 3.34 14.98 1.55
CA ILE A 87 4.23 14.03 0.87
C ILE A 87 5.08 14.77 -0.17
N GLU A 88 4.49 15.60 -1.02
CA GLU A 88 5.19 16.33 -2.09
C GLU A 88 6.23 17.32 -1.54
N ASP A 89 5.94 17.98 -0.42
CA ASP A 89 6.79 19.00 0.21
C ASP A 89 7.99 18.43 0.97
N ILE A 90 8.00 17.13 1.29
CA ILE A 90 9.12 16.52 2.03
C ILE A 90 10.40 16.51 1.20
N ASP A 91 11.43 17.17 1.73
CA ASP A 91 12.80 17.14 1.21
C ASP A 91 13.64 16.17 2.04
N PHE A 92 14.01 15.04 1.45
CA PHE A 92 14.77 13.99 2.15
C PHE A 92 16.13 14.46 2.67
N LYS A 93 16.81 15.38 1.96
CA LYS A 93 18.13 15.88 2.36
C LYS A 93 18.02 16.80 3.56
N ASN A 94 17.05 17.72 3.51
CA ASN A 94 16.86 18.70 4.57
C ASN A 94 16.25 18.10 5.85
N ASN A 95 15.50 17.01 5.72
CA ASN A 95 14.81 16.37 6.85
C ASN A 95 15.55 15.16 7.44
N SER A 96 16.75 14.81 6.94
CA SER A 96 17.48 13.60 7.35
C SER A 96 16.65 12.31 7.22
N VAL A 97 15.80 12.22 6.19
CA VAL A 97 14.98 11.04 5.90
C VAL A 97 15.69 10.23 4.84
N ASP A 98 16.30 9.13 5.26
CA ASP A 98 17.10 8.28 4.38
C ASP A 98 16.62 6.82 4.32
N THR A 99 15.47 6.53 4.94
CA THR A 99 14.81 5.22 4.89
C THR A 99 13.30 5.33 4.65
N TYR A 100 12.69 4.26 4.16
CA TYR A 100 11.23 4.18 3.99
C TYR A 100 10.50 4.34 5.33
N GLU A 101 11.01 3.68 6.38
CA GLU A 101 10.45 3.78 7.72
C GLU A 101 10.56 5.20 8.29
N ALA A 102 11.72 5.84 8.17
CA ALA A 102 11.91 7.22 8.62
C ALA A 102 10.94 8.18 7.91
N PHE A 103 10.66 7.92 6.63
CA PHE A 103 9.72 8.71 5.86
C PHE A 103 8.27 8.55 6.35
N ILE A 104 7.82 7.31 6.57
CA ILE A 104 6.48 7.06 7.13
C ILE A 104 6.35 7.63 8.54
N ASN A 105 7.35 7.42 9.39
CA ASN A 105 7.37 7.98 10.75
C ASN A 105 7.34 9.51 10.72
N GLN A 106 7.99 10.15 9.74
CA GLN A 106 7.90 11.60 9.56
C GLN A 106 6.49 12.04 9.18
N LEU A 107 5.82 11.36 8.25
CA LEU A 107 4.43 11.67 7.89
C LEU A 107 3.48 11.54 9.09
N ILE A 108 3.61 10.47 9.87
CA ILE A 108 2.83 10.25 11.10
C ILE A 108 3.12 11.34 12.14
N SER A 109 4.38 11.73 12.31
CA SER A 109 4.77 12.76 13.27
C SER A 109 4.22 14.15 12.86
N GLN A 110 4.34 14.51 11.58
CA GLN A 110 3.86 15.77 11.03
C GLN A 110 2.33 15.92 11.08
N SER A 111 1.59 14.80 11.06
CA SER A 111 0.14 14.79 11.17
C SER A 111 -0.39 15.44 12.45
N LYS A 112 0.44 15.57 13.50
CA LYS A 112 0.07 16.24 14.76
C LYS A 112 -0.15 17.74 14.60
N THR A 113 0.45 18.34 13.56
CA THR A 113 0.41 19.78 13.29
C THR A 113 -0.14 20.12 11.91
N ALA A 114 -0.28 19.12 11.03
CA ALA A 114 -0.86 19.25 9.71
C ALA A 114 -2.38 18.97 9.75
N ASN A 115 -3.05 19.18 8.62
CA ASN A 115 -4.50 18.95 8.45
C ASN A 115 -4.82 17.53 7.96
N TYR A 116 -4.02 16.54 8.35
CA TYR A 116 -4.29 15.13 8.11
C TYR A 116 -3.93 14.32 9.36
N SER A 117 -4.41 13.09 9.46
CA SER A 117 -4.27 12.20 10.61
C SER A 117 -3.32 11.03 10.34
N PRO A 118 -2.77 10.36 11.37
CA PRO A 118 -2.00 9.13 11.18
C PRO A 118 -2.83 8.04 10.48
N TYR A 119 -4.14 8.02 10.72
CA TYR A 119 -5.07 7.11 10.08
C TYR A 119 -5.03 7.23 8.55
N GLU A 120 -4.97 8.45 8.01
CA GLU A 120 -4.90 8.66 6.55
C GLU A 120 -3.59 8.15 5.95
N VAL A 121 -2.48 8.14 6.72
CA VAL A 121 -1.22 7.55 6.28
C VAL A 121 -1.35 6.02 6.18
N TYR A 122 -1.94 5.39 7.20
CA TYR A 122 -2.17 3.94 7.18
C TYR A 122 -3.21 3.51 6.13
N GLU A 123 -4.28 4.28 5.96
CA GLU A 123 -5.27 4.06 4.91
C GLU A 123 -4.64 4.13 3.51
N LEU A 124 -3.75 5.10 3.27
CA LEU A 124 -2.97 5.18 2.03
C LEU A 124 -2.10 3.94 1.79
N LEU A 125 -1.37 3.47 2.81
CA LEU A 125 -0.54 2.26 2.68
C LEU A 125 -1.38 1.02 2.35
N LEU A 126 -2.56 0.89 2.96
CA LEU A 126 -3.48 -0.23 2.73
C LEU A 126 -4.16 -0.14 1.35
N ASP A 127 -4.55 1.07 0.93
CA ASP A 127 -5.09 1.34 -0.41
C ASP A 127 -4.06 0.98 -1.49
N MET A 128 -2.79 1.30 -1.25
CA MET A 128 -1.70 0.82 -2.08
C MET A 128 -1.70 -0.71 -2.05
N LEU A 129 -1.55 -1.36 -0.90
CA LEU A 129 -1.59 -2.84 -0.81
C LEU A 129 -2.80 -3.47 -1.51
N GLY A 130 -3.90 -2.73 -1.72
CA GLY A 130 -5.07 -3.18 -2.47
C GLY A 130 -5.88 -4.20 -1.69
N ILE A 131 -5.67 -4.23 -0.37
CA ILE A 131 -6.31 -5.15 0.55
C ILE A 131 -7.54 -4.43 1.10
N GLU A 132 -8.72 -4.83 0.64
CA GLU A 132 -10.00 -4.24 1.07
C GLU A 132 -10.62 -4.96 2.28
N LYS A 133 -10.19 -6.20 2.56
CA LYS A 133 -10.77 -7.07 3.59
C LYS A 133 -9.85 -7.23 4.78
N VAL A 134 -10.43 -7.24 5.99
CA VAL A 134 -9.69 -7.39 7.24
C VAL A 134 -9.00 -8.74 7.31
N GLU A 135 -9.69 -9.82 6.92
CA GLU A 135 -9.15 -11.18 6.97
C GLU A 135 -7.96 -11.37 6.04
N GLU A 136 -8.02 -10.76 4.85
CA GLU A 136 -6.92 -10.79 3.87
C GLU A 136 -5.70 -10.03 4.40
N LEU A 137 -5.90 -8.90 5.08
CA LEU A 137 -4.80 -8.20 5.75
C LEU A 137 -4.20 -9.05 6.86
N ALA A 138 -5.04 -9.64 7.72
CA ALA A 138 -4.58 -10.47 8.84
C ALA A 138 -3.76 -11.67 8.35
N GLU A 139 -4.23 -12.37 7.31
CA GLU A 139 -3.51 -13.50 6.70
C GLU A 139 -2.15 -13.06 6.14
N ALA A 140 -2.11 -11.97 5.38
CA ALA A 140 -0.87 -11.46 4.79
C ALA A 140 0.12 -10.92 5.85
N MET A 141 -0.38 -10.37 6.96
CA MET A 141 0.45 -9.97 8.10
C MET A 141 1.00 -11.20 8.83
N THR A 142 0.16 -12.20 9.13
CA THR A 142 0.59 -13.46 9.77
C THR A 142 1.71 -14.13 8.97
N GLU A 143 1.58 -14.23 7.65
CA GLU A 143 2.59 -14.85 6.78
C GLU A 143 3.98 -14.19 6.87
N LYS A 144 4.02 -12.89 7.21
CA LYS A 144 5.25 -12.06 7.12
C LYS A 144 5.74 -11.54 8.46
N SER A 145 4.97 -11.74 9.52
CA SER A 145 5.24 -11.23 10.87
C SER A 145 6.06 -12.20 11.72
N SER A 146 6.59 -11.69 12.82
CA SER A 146 7.19 -12.52 13.88
C SER A 146 6.12 -13.14 14.78
N SER A 147 6.56 -14.04 15.68
CA SER A 147 5.68 -14.90 16.48
C SER A 147 4.63 -14.17 17.33
N GLU A 148 4.91 -12.97 17.83
CA GLU A 148 4.03 -12.22 18.74
C GLU A 148 2.89 -11.53 18.01
N ILE A 149 3.18 -10.90 16.87
CA ILE A 149 2.16 -10.29 16.01
C ILE A 149 1.25 -11.39 15.48
N ASP A 150 1.81 -12.50 15.01
CA ASP A 150 1.05 -13.67 14.56
C ASP A 150 0.17 -14.24 15.69
N SER A 151 0.72 -14.43 16.89
CA SER A 151 -0.04 -14.89 18.05
C SER A 151 -1.23 -13.97 18.38
N LEU A 152 -1.02 -12.65 18.31
CA LEU A 152 -2.08 -11.68 18.55
C LEU A 152 -3.14 -11.73 17.44
N LEU A 153 -2.72 -11.81 16.17
CA LEU A 153 -3.63 -11.95 15.02
C LEU A 153 -4.47 -13.23 15.12
N GLY A 154 -3.85 -14.37 15.45
CA GLY A 154 -4.54 -15.65 15.61
C GLY A 154 -5.52 -15.71 16.78
N ALA A 155 -5.29 -14.92 17.84
CA ALA A 155 -6.20 -14.80 18.98
C ALA A 155 -7.33 -13.78 18.74
N THR A 156 -7.21 -12.92 17.74
CA THR A 156 -8.11 -11.79 17.50
C THR A 156 -9.33 -12.19 16.67
N ASN A 157 -10.51 -11.70 17.08
CA ASN A 157 -11.73 -11.90 16.31
C ASN A 157 -11.83 -10.84 15.18
N MET A 158 -11.53 -11.24 13.95
CA MET A 158 -11.54 -10.34 12.78
C MET A 158 -12.91 -9.72 12.48
N GLN A 159 -14.01 -10.35 12.91
CA GLN A 159 -15.36 -9.80 12.72
C GLN A 159 -15.64 -8.55 13.58
N GLN A 160 -14.73 -8.19 14.49
CA GLN A 160 -14.83 -6.96 15.27
C GLN A 160 -14.39 -5.72 14.48
N PHE A 161 -13.67 -5.89 13.37
CA PHE A 161 -13.20 -4.80 12.52
C PHE A 161 -14.05 -4.75 11.25
N SER A 162 -14.43 -3.53 10.86
CA SER A 162 -15.14 -3.26 9.62
C SER A 162 -14.17 -2.90 8.48
N LYS A 163 -12.95 -2.46 8.80
CA LYS A 163 -11.94 -2.03 7.82
C LYS A 163 -10.52 -2.50 8.20
N PRO A 164 -9.65 -2.78 7.22
CA PRO A 164 -8.26 -3.21 7.49
C PRO A 164 -7.45 -2.23 8.36
N VAL A 165 -7.66 -0.93 8.19
CA VAL A 165 -6.99 0.12 8.98
C VAL A 165 -7.34 0.06 10.47
N GLU A 166 -8.53 -0.42 10.84
CA GLU A 166 -8.92 -0.59 12.25
C GLU A 166 -8.11 -1.71 12.90
N LEU A 167 -7.77 -2.76 12.15
CA LEU A 167 -6.85 -3.81 12.60
C LEU A 167 -5.45 -3.26 12.85
N VAL A 168 -4.92 -2.43 11.94
CA VAL A 168 -3.61 -1.77 12.12
C VAL A 168 -3.61 -0.91 13.39
N GLN A 169 -4.64 -0.09 13.59
CA GLN A 169 -4.79 0.73 14.79
C GLN A 169 -4.86 -0.11 16.07
N PHE A 170 -5.59 -1.23 16.01
CA PHE A 170 -5.65 -2.18 17.12
C PHE A 170 -4.26 -2.72 17.45
N LEU A 171 -3.51 -3.23 16.47
CA LEU A 171 -2.16 -3.75 16.67
C LEU A 171 -1.23 -2.70 17.28
N ILE A 172 -1.26 -1.46 16.78
CA ILE A 172 -0.46 -0.36 17.36
C ILE A 172 -0.87 -0.09 18.81
N SER A 173 -2.17 -0.08 19.12
CA SER A 173 -2.68 0.12 20.48
C SER A 173 -2.29 -0.99 21.45
N GLN A 174 -2.08 -2.21 20.95
CA GLN A 174 -1.68 -3.36 21.73
C GLN A 174 -0.15 -3.44 21.93
N SER A 175 0.65 -2.76 21.11
CA SER A 175 2.13 -2.80 21.21
C SER A 175 2.70 -2.55 22.63
N PRO A 176 2.14 -1.71 23.52
CA PRO A 176 2.67 -1.55 24.88
C PRO A 176 2.48 -2.77 25.80
N TYR A 177 1.66 -3.75 25.40
CA TYR A 177 1.31 -4.94 26.16
C TYR A 177 1.94 -6.23 25.62
N PHE A 178 2.62 -6.15 24.47
CA PHE A 178 3.25 -7.27 23.77
C PHE A 178 4.71 -6.93 23.45
N ASP A 179 5.51 -7.93 23.08
CA ASP A 179 6.94 -7.73 22.76
C ASP A 179 7.15 -7.33 21.29
N TYR A 180 6.40 -6.33 20.84
CA TYR A 180 6.59 -5.69 19.54
C TYR A 180 6.28 -4.20 19.62
N THR A 181 6.72 -3.44 18.62
CA THR A 181 6.67 -1.99 18.56
C THR A 181 5.82 -1.49 17.38
N GLU A 182 5.40 -0.22 17.41
CA GLU A 182 4.78 0.43 16.25
C GLU A 182 5.69 0.40 15.01
N SER A 183 7.01 0.51 15.20
CA SER A 183 8.00 0.40 14.13
C SER A 183 7.96 -0.96 13.43
N GLU A 184 7.72 -2.05 14.15
CA GLU A 184 7.60 -3.38 13.56
C GLU A 184 6.33 -3.52 12.71
N ILE A 185 5.20 -2.94 13.15
CA ILE A 185 3.98 -2.87 12.32
C ILE A 185 4.23 -2.05 11.06
N ASN A 186 4.90 -0.90 11.17
CA ASN A 186 5.24 -0.07 10.01
C ASN A 186 6.17 -0.79 9.04
N ASN A 187 7.18 -1.48 9.56
CA ASN A 187 8.11 -2.25 8.74
C ASN A 187 7.44 -3.45 8.06
N LEU A 188 6.45 -4.08 8.71
CA LEU A 188 5.65 -5.15 8.11
C LEU A 188 4.80 -4.64 6.94
N LEU A 189 4.08 -3.52 7.11
CA LEU A 189 3.32 -2.90 6.02
C LEU A 189 4.23 -2.45 4.87
N LEU A 190 5.39 -1.86 5.19
CA LEU A 190 6.39 -1.48 4.20
C LEU A 190 6.94 -2.68 3.44
N ARG A 191 7.26 -3.78 4.14
CA ARG A 191 7.69 -5.04 3.52
C ARG A 191 6.65 -5.52 2.51
N MET A 192 5.39 -5.67 2.94
CA MET A 192 4.29 -6.09 2.06
C MET A 192 4.16 -5.22 0.81
N LEU A 193 4.31 -3.90 0.97
CA LEU A 193 4.17 -2.95 -0.14
C LEU A 193 5.33 -3.08 -1.14
N LEU A 194 6.55 -3.24 -0.63
CA LEU A 194 7.76 -3.38 -1.46
C LEU A 194 7.81 -4.73 -2.19
N GLU A 195 7.31 -5.79 -1.56
CA GLU A 195 7.15 -7.11 -2.19
C GLU A 195 6.13 -7.07 -3.34
N LYS A 196 5.01 -6.37 -3.15
CA LYS A 196 4.03 -6.12 -4.23
C LYS A 196 4.61 -5.24 -5.36
N GLY A 197 5.61 -4.42 -5.04
CA GLY A 197 6.30 -3.54 -5.96
C GLY A 197 5.79 -2.10 -5.92
N ILE A 198 6.72 -1.14 -5.98
CA ILE A 198 6.38 0.30 -5.97
C ILE A 198 5.82 0.74 -7.34
N ASP A 199 6.37 0.18 -8.43
CA ASP A 199 6.06 0.62 -9.79
C ASP A 199 4.62 0.24 -10.23
N THR A 200 3.98 -0.73 -9.57
CA THR A 200 2.60 -1.14 -9.88
C THR A 200 1.60 0.00 -9.67
N TYR A 201 1.85 0.90 -8.71
CA TYR A 201 0.94 2.00 -8.38
C TYR A 201 0.90 3.09 -9.44
N ILE A 202 2.07 3.44 -9.97
CA ILE A 202 2.20 4.52 -10.95
C ILE A 202 1.44 4.13 -12.23
N GLN A 203 1.50 2.86 -12.63
CA GLN A 203 0.79 2.36 -13.81
C GLN A 203 -0.71 2.20 -13.57
N ASP A 204 -1.09 1.75 -12.37
CA ASP A 204 -2.49 1.57 -12.03
C ASP A 204 -3.24 2.89 -11.87
N GLU A 205 -2.60 3.99 -11.48
CA GLU A 205 -3.26 5.29 -11.33
C GLU A 205 -3.79 5.82 -12.67
N GLU A 206 -3.03 5.70 -13.76
CA GLU A 206 -3.53 6.07 -15.10
C GLU A 206 -4.74 5.21 -15.51
N SER A 207 -4.70 3.93 -15.15
CA SER A 207 -5.81 2.99 -15.38
C SER A 207 -7.03 3.28 -14.47
N LEU A 208 -6.81 3.71 -13.24
CA LEU A 208 -7.84 3.98 -12.25
C LEU A 208 -8.47 5.35 -12.45
N GLN A 209 -7.69 6.38 -12.80
CA GLN A 209 -8.21 7.69 -13.20
C GLN A 209 -9.06 7.56 -14.46
N SER A 210 -8.60 6.80 -15.46
CA SER A 210 -9.41 6.54 -16.66
C SER A 210 -10.68 5.74 -16.32
N LYS A 211 -10.61 4.71 -15.46
CA LYS A 211 -11.80 3.96 -14.97
C LYS A 211 -12.76 4.85 -14.16
N LYS A 212 -12.27 5.71 -13.26
CA LYS A 212 -13.08 6.67 -12.48
C LYS A 212 -13.78 7.67 -13.40
N LEU A 213 -13.08 8.21 -14.40
CA LEU A 213 -13.66 9.08 -15.42
C LEU A 213 -14.74 8.36 -16.25
N ILE A 214 -14.51 7.11 -16.63
CA ILE A 214 -15.50 6.28 -17.35
C ILE A 214 -16.74 6.02 -16.48
N ARG A 215 -16.57 5.66 -15.19
CA ARG A 215 -17.69 5.48 -14.25
C ARG A 215 -18.48 6.78 -14.07
N LYS A 216 -17.80 7.92 -13.92
CA LYS A 216 -18.44 9.24 -13.81
C LYS A 216 -19.22 9.60 -15.07
N ARG A 217 -18.67 9.34 -16.26
CA ARG A 217 -19.39 9.51 -17.54
C ARG A 217 -20.62 8.61 -17.63
N ARG A 218 -20.51 7.34 -17.22
CA ARG A 218 -21.66 6.41 -17.19
C ARG A 218 -22.77 6.89 -16.28
N LEU A 219 -22.46 7.35 -15.07
CA LEU A 219 -23.47 7.91 -14.16
C LEU A 219 -24.16 9.14 -14.76
N ILE A 220 -23.41 10.05 -15.38
CA ILE A 220 -23.99 11.23 -16.06
C ILE A 220 -24.90 10.79 -17.20
N THR A 221 -24.49 9.84 -18.05
CA THR A 221 -25.34 9.34 -19.14
C THR A 221 -26.60 8.66 -18.62
N THR A 222 -26.52 7.91 -17.51
CA THR A 222 -27.71 7.30 -16.89
C THR A 222 -28.66 8.34 -16.35
N ILE A 223 -28.16 9.37 -15.65
CA ILE A 223 -28.99 10.48 -15.13
C ILE A 223 -29.68 11.22 -16.29
N VAL A 224 -28.94 11.50 -17.37
CA VAL A 224 -29.50 12.16 -18.57
C VAL A 224 -30.58 11.28 -19.23
N LEU A 225 -30.34 9.98 -19.37
CA LEU A 225 -31.33 9.04 -19.93
C LEU A 225 -32.58 8.92 -19.07
N VAL A 226 -32.44 8.83 -17.75
CA VAL A 226 -33.57 8.78 -16.81
C VAL A 226 -34.40 10.06 -16.89
N ASN A 227 -33.75 11.24 -16.92
CA ASN A 227 -34.45 12.51 -17.06
C ASN A 227 -35.14 12.65 -18.43
N ALA A 228 -34.49 12.21 -19.52
CA ALA A 228 -35.11 12.21 -20.84
C ALA A 228 -36.34 11.29 -20.89
N LEU A 229 -36.26 10.10 -20.30
CA LEU A 229 -37.38 9.17 -20.21
C LEU A 229 -38.55 9.77 -19.41
N LEU A 230 -38.27 10.43 -18.27
CA LEU A 230 -39.28 11.12 -17.47
C LEU A 230 -39.98 12.23 -18.25
N LEU A 231 -39.24 13.01 -19.05
CA LEU A 231 -39.82 14.05 -19.92
C LEU A 231 -40.72 13.45 -21.02
N VAL A 232 -40.31 12.34 -21.63
CA VAL A 232 -41.13 11.62 -22.62
C VAL A 232 -42.42 11.09 -21.99
N LEU A 233 -42.34 10.50 -20.80
CA LEU A 233 -43.51 10.02 -20.05
C LEU A 233 -44.46 11.16 -19.69
N LEU A 234 -43.92 12.30 -19.21
CA LEU A 234 -44.71 13.50 -18.94
C LEU A 234 -45.41 14.01 -20.21
N PHE A 235 -44.72 14.03 -21.34
CA PHE A 235 -45.30 14.46 -22.62
C PHE A 235 -46.44 13.53 -23.08
N ILE A 236 -46.26 12.21 -22.96
CA ILE A 236 -47.30 11.21 -23.29
C ILE A 236 -48.53 11.39 -22.37
N PHE A 237 -48.30 11.60 -21.07
CA PHE A 237 -49.37 11.81 -20.10
C PHE A 237 -50.14 13.11 -20.38
N TRP A 238 -49.42 14.18 -20.72
CA TRP A 238 -50.02 15.48 -21.07
C TRP A 238 -50.84 15.39 -22.36
N ARG A 239 -50.35 14.66 -23.37
CA ARG A 239 -51.06 14.42 -24.62
C ARG A 239 -52.34 13.59 -24.42
N ARG A 240 -52.31 12.57 -23.55
CA ARG A 240 -53.51 11.78 -23.19
C ARG A 240 -54.57 12.65 -22.50
N LYS A 241 -54.17 13.50 -21.55
CA LYS A 241 -55.10 14.37 -20.82
C LYS A 241 -55.85 15.35 -21.74
N LYS A 242 -55.20 15.89 -22.77
CA LYS A 242 -55.87 16.76 -23.76
C LYS A 242 -56.93 16.05 -24.60
N LYS A 243 -56.79 14.75 -24.85
CA LYS A 243 -57.76 14.01 -25.67
C LYS A 243 -59.10 13.82 -24.93
N ASN A 244 -59.06 13.61 -23.61
CA ASN A 244 -60.25 13.41 -22.77
C ASN A 244 -61.03 14.70 -22.45
N GLN A 245 -60.54 15.88 -22.84
CA GLN A 245 -61.27 17.16 -22.63
C GLN A 245 -62.08 17.60 -23.86
N ASN A 246 -61.91 16.92 -24.99
CA ASN A 246 -62.60 17.21 -26.25
C ASN A 246 -63.63 16.13 -26.64
N GLU A 247 -63.94 15.21 -25.72
CA GLU A 247 -65.07 14.27 -25.78
C GLU A 247 -66.09 14.69 -24.71
#